data_AF-A5DSE0-F1
#
_entry.id   AF-A5DSE0-F1
#
_cell.length_a   1.000
_cell.length_b   1.000
_cell.length_c   1.000
_cell.angle_alpha   90.00
_cell.angle_beta   90.00
_cell.angle_gamma   90.00
#
_symmetry.space_group_name_H-M   'P 1'
#
loop_
_entity.id
_entity.type
_entity.pdbx_description
1 polymer ?
#
loop_
_entity_poly.entity_id
_entity_poly.type
_entity_poly.pdbx_seq_one_letter_code
_entity_poly.pdbx_strand_id
1 'polypeptide(L)'
;MSSVRKVNNYLDQKKSLTTSYLELDNDLDISPEQVENYLNLFFILKKLDEYKYEYTVAKSYIDSHKDGTISVATQELLNGIELKIKAMEDEIDIQELISEAPKLSIIRKQLEENAIEGGKLIYYNEQLRPDIKQKFLDEQMYQLKA
;
A
#
# COMPACT_ATOMS: atom_id res chain seq x y z
N MET A 1 17.42 -5.83 -19.38
CA MET A 1 16.70 -4.55 -19.11
C MET A 1 17.09 -4.06 -17.73
N SER A 2 17.55 -2.82 -17.59
CA SER A 2 18.14 -2.28 -16.33
C SER A 2 17.14 -2.32 -15.17
N SER A 3 17.55 -2.86 -14.00
CA SER A 3 16.76 -2.88 -12.76
C SER A 3 16.30 -1.48 -12.34
N VAL A 4 17.11 -0.47 -12.62
CA VAL A 4 16.81 0.95 -12.35
C VAL A 4 15.54 1.42 -13.07
N ARG A 5 15.32 1.00 -14.33
CA ARG A 5 14.12 1.39 -15.08
C ARG A 5 12.85 0.82 -14.46
N LYS A 6 12.90 -0.43 -13.97
CA LYS A 6 11.76 -1.07 -13.32
C LYS A 6 11.41 -0.38 -12.00
N VAL A 7 12.42 -0.04 -11.19
CA VAL A 7 12.24 0.70 -9.94
C VAL A 7 11.64 2.08 -10.19
N ASN A 8 12.16 2.83 -11.17
CA ASN A 8 11.60 4.15 -11.49
C ASN A 8 10.14 4.07 -11.94
N ASN A 9 9.81 3.12 -12.82
CA ASN A 9 8.42 2.92 -13.24
C ASN A 9 7.49 2.60 -12.07
N TYR A 10 7.93 1.74 -11.13
CA TYR A 10 7.18 1.43 -9.92
C TYR A 10 6.94 2.68 -9.06
N LEU A 11 7.97 3.51 -8.85
CA LEU A 11 7.86 4.75 -8.07
C LEU A 11 6.95 5.77 -8.73
N ASP A 12 7.04 5.92 -10.05
CA ASP A 12 6.18 6.82 -10.83
C ASP A 12 4.71 6.38 -10.76
N GLN A 13 4.45 5.07 -10.86
CA GLN A 13 3.11 4.51 -10.69
C GLN A 13 2.57 4.73 -9.28
N LYS A 14 3.37 4.44 -8.24
CA LYS A 14 2.98 4.68 -6.85
C LYS A 14 2.60 6.14 -6.64
N LYS A 15 3.45 7.07 -7.10
CA LYS A 15 3.21 8.51 -7.01
C LYS A 15 1.92 8.91 -7.73
N SER A 16 1.72 8.44 -8.96
CA SER A 16 0.51 8.71 -9.74
C SER A 16 -0.74 8.22 -9.00
N LEU A 17 -0.73 7.01 -8.45
CA LEU A 17 -1.85 6.45 -7.71
C LEU A 17 -2.14 7.22 -6.42
N THR A 18 -1.10 7.61 -5.68
CA THR A 18 -1.27 8.44 -4.47
C THR A 18 -1.84 9.82 -4.82
N THR A 19 -1.42 10.44 -5.92
CA THR A 19 -2.00 11.69 -6.40
C THR A 19 -3.46 11.51 -6.79
N SER A 20 -3.79 10.49 -7.58
CA SER A 20 -5.19 10.20 -7.94
C SER A 20 -6.06 9.91 -6.73
N TYR A 21 -5.51 9.27 -5.68
CA TYR A 21 -6.22 9.06 -4.42
C TYR A 21 -6.54 10.40 -3.74
N LEU A 22 -5.55 11.30 -3.63
CA LEU A 22 -5.71 12.63 -3.03
C LEU A 22 -6.71 13.51 -3.78
N GLU A 23 -6.83 13.33 -5.08
CA GLU A 23 -7.74 14.10 -5.92
C GLU A 23 -9.19 13.61 -5.83
N LEU A 24 -9.45 12.44 -5.23
CA LEU A 24 -10.80 11.91 -5.05
C LEU A 24 -11.68 12.86 -4.23
N ASP A 25 -11.10 13.62 -3.30
CA ASP A 25 -11.82 14.63 -2.51
C ASP A 25 -12.46 15.72 -3.38
N ASN A 26 -11.90 15.99 -4.57
CA ASN A 26 -12.42 17.00 -5.49
C ASN A 26 -13.60 16.51 -6.34
N ASP A 27 -13.80 15.19 -6.43
CA ASP A 27 -14.80 14.54 -7.27
C ASP A 27 -16.09 14.19 -6.48
N LEU A 28 -16.17 14.58 -5.21
CA LEU A 28 -17.24 14.20 -4.30
C LEU A 28 -18.52 15.02 -4.51
N ASP A 29 -19.63 14.34 -4.82
CA ASP A 29 -20.97 14.94 -4.94
C ASP A 29 -21.78 14.75 -3.64
N ILE A 30 -21.30 15.34 -2.54
CA ILE A 30 -21.88 15.21 -1.19
C ILE A 30 -22.54 16.49 -0.72
N SER A 31 -23.57 16.34 0.11
CA SER A 31 -24.24 17.47 0.73
C SER A 31 -23.30 18.22 1.69
N PRO A 32 -23.38 19.57 1.80
CA PRO A 32 -22.51 20.37 2.67
C PRO A 32 -22.49 19.93 4.15
N GLU A 33 -23.59 19.34 4.62
CA GLU A 33 -23.75 18.85 6.00
C GLU A 33 -23.00 17.53 6.25
N GLN A 34 -22.68 16.78 5.19
CA GLN A 34 -21.97 15.50 5.26
C GLN A 34 -20.48 15.62 4.91
N VAL A 35 -20.05 16.74 4.32
CA VAL A 35 -18.66 16.96 3.87
C VAL A 35 -17.65 16.71 4.98
N GLU A 36 -17.85 17.24 6.19
CA GLU A 36 -16.87 17.09 7.28
C GLU A 36 -16.72 15.63 7.72
N ASN A 37 -17.83 14.92 7.88
CA ASN A 37 -17.81 13.50 8.25
C ASN A 37 -17.16 12.65 7.16
N TYR A 38 -17.48 12.93 5.90
CA TYR A 38 -16.92 12.21 4.76
C TYR A 38 -15.41 12.44 4.64
N LEU A 39 -14.92 13.68 4.75
CA LEU A 39 -13.50 13.99 4.72
C LEU A 39 -12.73 13.29 5.85
N ASN A 40 -13.31 13.22 7.05
CA ASN A 40 -12.72 12.50 8.18
C ASN A 40 -12.62 10.98 7.89
N LEU A 41 -13.69 10.38 7.38
CA LEU A 41 -13.70 8.96 6.99
C LEU A 41 -12.68 8.68 5.87
N PHE A 42 -12.61 9.57 4.88
CA PHE A 42 -11.67 9.44 3.77
C PHE A 42 -10.21 9.56 4.24
N PHE A 43 -9.93 10.46 5.17
CA PHE A 43 -8.62 10.57 5.81
C PHE A 43 -8.24 9.30 6.58
N ILE A 44 -9.17 8.75 7.36
CA ILE A 44 -8.97 7.49 8.11
C ILE A 44 -8.72 6.34 7.13
N LEU A 45 -9.55 6.22 6.09
CA LEU A 45 -9.41 5.18 5.07
C LEU A 45 -8.05 5.29 4.35
N LYS A 46 -7.63 6.50 4.00
CA LYS A 46 -6.32 6.72 3.39
C LYS A 46 -5.20 6.22 4.30
N LYS A 47 -5.26 6.52 5.60
CA LYS A 47 -4.26 6.03 6.57
C LYS A 47 -4.27 4.52 6.65
N LEU A 48 -5.44 3.90 6.63
CA LEU A 48 -5.57 2.44 6.59
C LEU A 48 -4.95 1.86 5.31
N ASP A 49 -5.19 2.47 4.16
CA ASP A 49 -4.62 2.02 2.88
C ASP A 49 -3.09 2.20 2.82
N GLU A 50 -2.53 3.23 3.46
CA GLU A 50 -1.08 3.37 3.64
C GLU A 50 -0.52 2.17 4.44
N TYR A 51 -1.15 1.79 5.55
CA TYR A 51 -0.75 0.62 6.33
C TYR A 51 -0.92 -0.69 5.56
N LYS A 52 -2.03 -0.83 4.84
CA LYS A 52 -2.30 -2.00 3.99
C LYS A 52 -1.28 -2.12 2.86
N TYR A 53 -0.86 -1.00 2.27
CA TYR A 53 0.18 -0.97 1.26
C TYR A 53 1.51 -1.49 1.83
N GLU A 54 1.97 -0.96 2.98
CA GLU A 54 3.20 -1.41 3.62
C GLU A 54 3.16 -2.90 3.98
N TYR A 55 2.05 -3.36 4.56
CA TYR A 55 1.80 -4.77 4.84
C TYR A 55 1.89 -5.62 3.57
N THR A 56 1.25 -5.19 2.47
CA THR A 56 1.23 -5.93 1.20
C THR A 56 2.62 -6.01 0.57
N VAL A 57 3.41 -4.93 0.64
CA VAL A 57 4.82 -4.95 0.21
C VAL A 57 5.61 -5.98 1.03
N ALA A 58 5.49 -5.93 2.36
CA ALA A 58 6.20 -6.85 3.24
C ALA A 58 5.80 -8.31 3.00
N LYS A 59 4.49 -8.58 2.91
CA LYS A 59 3.95 -9.90 2.59
C LYS A 59 4.46 -10.40 1.24
N SER A 60 4.38 -9.58 0.19
CA SER A 60 4.85 -10.00 -1.14
C SER A 60 6.37 -10.20 -1.23
N TYR A 61 7.16 -9.43 -0.48
CA TYR A 61 8.60 -9.63 -0.36
C TYR A 61 8.91 -10.97 0.31
N ILE A 62 8.20 -11.27 1.39
CA ILE A 62 8.28 -12.52 2.14
C ILE A 62 7.85 -13.72 1.26
N ASP A 63 6.73 -13.62 0.56
CA ASP A 63 6.23 -14.66 -0.37
C ASP A 63 7.19 -14.91 -1.55
N SER A 64 8.01 -13.91 -1.90
CA SER A 64 9.04 -14.06 -2.94
C SER A 64 10.22 -14.91 -2.49
N HIS A 65 10.43 -15.06 -1.18
CA HIS A 65 11.41 -15.99 -0.61
C HIS A 65 10.87 -17.42 -0.66
N LYS A 66 11.17 -18.12 -1.76
CA LYS A 66 10.73 -19.51 -2.01
C LYS A 66 11.27 -20.54 -0.99
N ASP A 67 12.24 -20.15 -0.18
CA ASP A 67 13.01 -21.08 0.66
C ASP A 67 12.35 -21.38 2.00
N GLY A 68 11.13 -20.86 2.25
CA GLY A 68 10.34 -21.21 3.44
C GLY A 68 10.97 -20.79 4.78
N THR A 69 11.98 -19.91 4.74
CA THR A 69 12.74 -19.42 5.91
C THR A 69 12.02 -18.33 6.70
N ILE A 70 10.70 -18.28 6.60
CA ILE A 70 9.89 -17.36 7.39
C ILE A 70 9.65 -18.03 8.73
N SER A 71 10.09 -17.39 9.81
CA SER A 71 9.84 -17.94 11.14
C SER A 71 8.33 -18.00 11.41
N VAL A 72 7.90 -19.00 12.18
CA VAL A 72 6.49 -19.11 12.61
C VAL A 72 6.02 -17.81 13.28
N ALA A 73 6.88 -17.18 14.09
CA ALA A 73 6.60 -15.91 14.74
C ALA A 73 6.37 -14.76 13.73
N THR A 74 7.11 -14.73 12.61
CA THR A 74 6.90 -13.76 11.54
C THR A 74 5.56 -14.00 10.83
N GLN A 75 5.20 -15.26 10.58
CA GLN A 75 3.92 -15.60 9.97
C GLN A 75 2.74 -15.23 10.89
N GLU A 76 2.85 -15.49 12.19
CA GLU A 76 1.86 -15.10 13.19
C GLU A 76 1.70 -13.57 13.27
N LEU A 77 2.81 -12.84 13.21
CA LEU A 77 2.80 -11.38 13.18
C LEU A 77 2.06 -10.84 11.95
N LEU A 78 2.36 -11.36 10.75
CA LEU A 78 1.68 -10.97 9.52
C LEU A 78 0.19 -11.26 9.58
N ASN A 79 -0.19 -12.46 10.03
CA ASN A 79 -1.60 -12.84 10.20
C ASN A 79 -2.29 -11.90 11.20
N GLY A 80 -1.63 -11.54 12.30
CA GLY A 80 -2.15 -10.59 13.27
C GLY A 80 -2.34 -9.18 12.71
N ILE A 81 -1.46 -8.73 11.82
CA ILE A 81 -1.60 -7.45 11.12
C ILE A 81 -2.77 -7.52 10.12
N GLU A 82 -2.88 -8.60 9.35
CA GLU A 82 -3.97 -8.83 8.40
C GLU A 82 -5.34 -8.79 9.07
N LEU A 83 -5.48 -9.47 10.21
CA LEU A 83 -6.71 -9.47 10.99
C LEU A 83 -7.06 -8.07 11.52
N LYS A 84 -6.06 -7.28 11.93
CA LYS A 84 -6.28 -5.90 12.39
C LYS A 84 -6.70 -4.97 11.25
N ILE A 85 -6.04 -5.08 10.09
CA ILE A 85 -6.43 -4.33 8.89
C ILE A 85 -7.87 -4.66 8.53
N LYS A 86 -8.23 -5.95 8.51
CA LYS A 86 -9.59 -6.39 8.20
C LYS A 86 -10.61 -5.85 9.22
N ALA A 87 -10.31 -5.89 10.52
CA ALA A 87 -11.18 -5.32 11.53
C ALA A 87 -11.39 -3.81 11.34
N MET A 88 -10.33 -3.06 11.00
CA MET A 88 -10.45 -1.64 10.68
C MET A 88 -11.23 -1.39 9.37
N GLU A 89 -11.07 -2.25 8.36
CA GLU A 89 -11.87 -2.18 7.12
C GLU A 89 -13.34 -2.47 7.40
N ASP A 90 -13.67 -3.39 8.31
CA ASP A 90 -15.05 -3.70 8.70
C ASP A 90 -15.69 -2.55 9.53
N GLU A 91 -14.88 -1.75 10.22
CA GLU A 91 -15.34 -0.55 10.98
C GLU A 91 -15.60 0.67 10.08
N ILE A 92 -14.95 0.74 8.91
CA ILE A 92 -15.15 1.81 7.93
C ILE A 92 -16.21 1.33 6.93
N ASP A 93 -17.30 2.07 6.73
CA ASP A 93 -18.25 1.76 5.66
C ASP A 93 -17.65 2.11 4.28
N ILE A 94 -16.74 1.26 3.81
CA ILE A 94 -16.04 1.40 2.54
C ILE A 94 -17.03 1.35 1.37
N GLN A 95 -18.16 0.63 1.51
CA GLN A 95 -19.13 0.52 0.44
C GLN A 95 -19.83 1.86 0.20
N GLU A 96 -20.18 2.57 1.28
CA GLU A 96 -20.68 3.95 1.20
C GLU A 96 -19.64 4.88 0.56
N LEU A 97 -18.37 4.80 0.96
CA LEU A 97 -17.32 5.62 0.33
C LEU A 97 -17.12 5.29 -1.17
N ILE A 98 -17.33 4.04 -1.58
CA ILE A 98 -17.25 3.63 -2.99
C ILE A 98 -18.47 4.09 -3.79
N SER A 99 -19.67 4.17 -3.18
CA SER A 99 -20.84 4.70 -3.89
C SER A 99 -20.66 6.16 -4.26
N GLU A 100 -20.07 6.94 -3.35
CA GLU A 100 -19.80 8.36 -3.57
C GLU A 100 -18.55 8.62 -4.42
N ALA A 101 -17.54 7.74 -4.33
CA ALA A 101 -16.32 7.82 -5.13
C ALA A 101 -16.01 6.49 -5.83
N PRO A 102 -16.67 6.13 -6.96
CA PRO A 102 -16.48 4.83 -7.61
C PRO A 102 -15.03 4.53 -8.03
N LYS A 103 -14.27 5.59 -8.38
CA LYS A 103 -12.83 5.51 -8.70
C LYS A 103 -11.99 4.99 -7.54
N LEU A 104 -12.43 5.15 -6.30
CA LEU A 104 -11.76 4.66 -5.09
C LEU A 104 -11.48 3.16 -5.18
N SER A 105 -12.48 2.37 -5.60
CA SER A 105 -12.34 0.91 -5.74
C SER A 105 -11.20 0.52 -6.69
N ILE A 106 -11.06 1.26 -7.81
CA ILE A 106 -10.05 1.02 -8.84
C ILE A 106 -8.67 1.41 -8.30
N ILE A 107 -8.55 2.59 -7.68
CA ILE A 107 -7.28 3.09 -7.14
C ILE A 107 -6.77 2.16 -6.03
N ARG A 108 -7.64 1.72 -5.11
CA ARG A 108 -7.26 0.78 -4.03
C ARG A 108 -6.74 -0.54 -4.58
N LYS A 109 -7.38 -1.10 -5.61
CA LYS A 109 -6.90 -2.30 -6.28
C LYS A 109 -5.54 -2.09 -6.95
N GLN A 110 -5.36 -0.97 -7.65
CA GLN A 110 -4.08 -0.66 -8.31
C GLN A 110 -2.95 -0.42 -7.30
N LEU A 111 -3.25 0.17 -6.14
CA LEU A 111 -2.30 0.31 -5.03
C LEU A 111 -1.87 -1.05 -4.49
N GLU A 112 -2.79 -2.00 -4.32
CA GLU A 112 -2.48 -3.36 -3.90
C GLU A 112 -1.59 -4.07 -4.94
N GLU A 113 -1.93 -4.01 -6.22
CA GLU A 113 -1.12 -4.59 -7.31
C GLU A 113 0.29 -3.98 -7.36
N ASN A 114 0.39 -2.66 -7.20
CA ASN A 114 1.68 -1.95 -7.14
C ASN A 114 2.48 -2.35 -5.89
N ALA A 115 1.85 -2.51 -4.73
CA ALA A 115 2.50 -2.99 -3.50
C ALA A 115 3.08 -4.40 -3.66
N ILE A 116 2.34 -5.31 -4.31
CA ILE A 116 2.82 -6.66 -4.65
C ILE A 116 4.06 -6.58 -5.55
N GLU A 117 4.03 -5.72 -6.58
CA GLU A 117 5.21 -5.50 -7.42
C GLU A 117 6.40 -4.94 -6.61
N GLY A 118 6.14 -4.01 -5.69
CA GLY A 118 7.14 -3.46 -4.78
C GLY A 118 7.87 -4.53 -3.98
N GLY A 119 7.14 -5.45 -3.36
CA GLY A 119 7.73 -6.56 -2.60
C GLY A 119 8.63 -7.47 -3.46
N LYS A 120 8.17 -7.81 -4.68
CA LYS A 120 8.95 -8.60 -5.65
C LYS A 120 10.21 -7.87 -6.11
N LEU A 121 10.13 -6.55 -6.32
CA LEU A 121 11.27 -5.72 -6.73
C LEU A 121 12.33 -5.63 -5.64
N ILE A 122 11.93 -5.50 -4.37
CA ILE A 122 12.88 -5.53 -3.24
C ILE A 122 13.65 -6.86 -3.26
N TYR A 123 12.94 -7.98 -3.29
CA TYR A 123 13.56 -9.31 -3.34
C TYR A 123 14.52 -9.45 -4.53
N TYR A 124 14.07 -9.10 -5.73
CA TYR A 124 14.90 -9.22 -6.93
C TYR A 124 16.17 -8.35 -6.88
N ASN A 125 16.09 -7.13 -6.32
CA ASN A 125 17.25 -6.27 -6.16
C ASN A 125 18.23 -6.82 -5.13
N GLU A 126 17.75 -7.40 -4.02
CA GLU A 126 18.62 -8.06 -3.04
C GLU A 126 19.36 -9.26 -3.63
N GLN A 127 18.71 -10.05 -4.48
CA GLN A 127 19.36 -11.18 -5.16
C GLN A 127 20.41 -10.74 -6.17
N LEU A 128 20.19 -9.62 -6.87
CA LEU A 128 21.14 -9.08 -7.84
C LEU A 128 22.33 -8.35 -7.21
N ARG A 129 22.16 -7.80 -6.00
CA ARG A 129 23.17 -7.00 -5.28
C ARG A 129 23.16 -7.36 -3.79
N PRO A 130 23.72 -8.52 -3.40
CA PRO A 130 23.74 -8.98 -2.02
C PRO A 130 24.53 -8.06 -1.07
N ASP A 131 25.33 -7.15 -1.61
CA ASP A 131 26.10 -6.09 -0.95
C ASP A 131 25.26 -4.86 -0.55
N ILE A 132 24.03 -4.71 -1.08
CA ILE A 132 23.10 -3.59 -0.77
C ILE A 132 21.99 -4.03 0.22
N LYS A 133 22.12 -5.21 0.84
CA LYS A 133 21.12 -5.86 1.72
C LYS A 133 20.52 -5.00 2.84
N GLN A 134 21.13 -3.88 3.23
CA GLN A 134 20.66 -3.05 4.35
C GLN A 134 20.19 -1.65 3.96
N LYS A 135 20.49 -1.13 2.76
CA LYS A 135 20.18 0.28 2.45
C LYS A 135 18.81 0.50 1.82
N PHE A 136 18.24 -0.48 1.13
CA PHE A 136 17.01 -0.25 0.36
C PHE A 136 15.75 -0.22 1.25
N LEU A 137 15.70 -1.07 2.28
CA LEU A 137 14.65 -1.07 3.30
C LEU A 137 14.71 0.21 4.15
N ASP A 138 15.90 0.67 4.51
CA ASP A 138 16.07 1.82 5.42
C ASP A 138 16.00 3.19 4.72
N GLU A 139 16.51 3.36 3.49
CA GLU A 139 16.68 4.70 2.89
C GLU A 139 15.62 5.11 1.86
N GLN A 140 14.81 4.20 1.29
CA GLN A 140 13.84 4.56 0.22
C GLN A 140 12.38 4.20 0.49
N MET A 141 12.09 3.22 1.35
CA MET A 141 10.73 2.94 1.82
C MET A 141 10.28 3.93 2.92
N TYR A 142 11.21 4.39 3.77
CA TYR A 142 10.94 5.27 4.92
C TYR A 142 11.11 6.78 4.65
N GLN A 143 11.46 7.20 3.44
CA GLN A 143 11.51 8.64 3.07
C GLN A 143 10.12 9.30 2.96
N LEU A 144 9.06 8.66 3.45
CA LEU A 144 7.73 9.27 3.64
C LEU A 144 7.49 9.77 5.09
N LYS A 145 8.53 9.80 5.94
CA LYS A 145 8.52 10.59 7.17
C LYS A 145 9.42 11.84 7.04
N ALA A 146 8.96 12.82 6.26
CA ALA A 146 9.13 14.27 6.43
C ALA A 146 8.82 14.99 5.11
#